data_AF-A0A316M9B6-F1
#
_entry.id   AF-A0A316M9B6-F1
#
_cell.length_a   1.000
_cell.length_b   1.000
_cell.length_c   1.000
_cell.angle_alpha   90.00
_cell.angle_beta   90.00
_cell.angle_gamma   90.00
#
_symmetry.space_group_name_H-M   'P 1'
#
loop_
_entity.id
_entity.type
_entity.pdbx_description
1 polymer ?
#
loop_
_entity_poly.entity_id
_entity_poly.type
_entity_poly.pdbx_seq_one_letter_code
_entity_poly.pdbx_strand_id
1 'polypeptide(L)'
;MKHRWKLLLAAAAAAALTVFFVCFYTPKEVCLTVPVCSLSGETAELSLDVVWRRRLFSPNRLTGRASLSGQTYYSRGGYERPDGTLKIYGSDTGFFEGLGQKFSGNRLYPFSLLSEPGGTFPFQIEHELILSEISGESFRRFQLACTDVPAADGSGMTVFFGPAETAAEAEAIWAAIQGD
;
A
#
# COMPACT_ATOMS: atom_id res chain seq x y z
N MET A 1 -44.65 -8.73 27.51
CA MET A 1 -43.70 -9.66 26.82
C MET A 1 -43.36 -9.24 25.38
N LYS A 2 -44.30 -8.78 24.54
CA LYS A 2 -44.08 -8.43 23.11
C LYS A 2 -43.05 -7.30 22.81
N HIS A 3 -42.58 -6.54 23.80
CA HIS A 3 -41.56 -5.50 23.60
C HIS A 3 -40.15 -5.93 23.98
N ARG A 4 -40.01 -6.92 24.89
CA ARG A 4 -38.71 -7.35 25.42
C ARG A 4 -37.87 -8.08 24.36
N TRP A 5 -38.51 -8.88 23.50
CA TRP A 5 -37.80 -9.55 22.41
C TRP A 5 -37.32 -8.58 21.32
N LYS A 6 -38.08 -7.50 21.04
CA LYS A 6 -37.64 -6.43 20.13
C LYS A 6 -36.43 -5.67 20.67
N LEU A 7 -36.43 -5.39 21.97
CA LEU A 7 -35.30 -4.78 22.67
C LEU A 7 -34.06 -5.69 22.65
N LEU A 8 -34.23 -7.00 22.91
CA LEU A 8 -33.15 -7.98 22.82
C LEU A 8 -32.61 -8.12 21.39
N LEU A 9 -33.49 -8.12 20.39
CA LEU A 9 -33.09 -8.16 18.97
C LEU A 9 -32.31 -6.90 18.58
N ALA A 10 -32.78 -5.72 19.00
CA ALA A 10 -32.09 -4.45 18.75
C ALA A 10 -30.72 -4.41 19.44
N ALA A 11 -30.62 -4.89 20.68
CA ALA A 11 -29.35 -4.98 21.40
C ALA A 11 -28.38 -5.96 20.72
N ALA A 12 -28.86 -7.12 20.27
CA ALA A 12 -28.04 -8.09 19.53
C ALA A 12 -27.56 -7.53 18.18
N ALA A 13 -28.44 -6.83 17.45
CA ALA A 13 -28.09 -6.18 16.19
C ALA A 13 -27.06 -5.07 16.40
N ALA A 14 -27.23 -4.25 17.44
CA ALA A 14 -26.27 -3.21 17.80
C ALA A 14 -24.91 -3.81 18.17
N ALA A 15 -24.88 -4.86 18.99
CA ALA A 15 -23.64 -5.56 19.35
C ALA A 15 -22.94 -6.16 18.12
N ALA A 16 -23.69 -6.81 17.22
CA ALA A 16 -23.14 -7.36 15.99
C ALA A 16 -22.58 -6.26 15.07
N LEU A 17 -23.27 -5.12 14.97
CA LEU A 17 -22.81 -3.96 14.20
C LEU A 17 -21.55 -3.34 14.81
N THR A 18 -21.47 -3.25 16.14
CA THR A 18 -20.26 -2.79 16.84
C THR A 18 -19.09 -3.71 16.58
N VAL A 19 -19.26 -5.03 16.74
CA VAL A 19 -18.20 -6.01 16.46
C VAL A 19 -17.76 -5.91 14.99
N PHE A 20 -18.72 -5.83 14.07
CA PHE A 20 -18.43 -5.63 12.65
C PHE A 20 -17.60 -4.36 12.41
N PHE A 21 -18.00 -3.22 12.97
CA PHE A 21 -17.25 -1.97 12.79
C PHE A 21 -15.87 -2.02 13.41
N VAL A 22 -15.72 -2.62 14.61
CA VAL A 22 -14.40 -2.81 15.22
C VAL A 22 -13.53 -3.65 14.31
N CYS A 23 -13.96 -4.86 13.94
CA CYS A 23 -13.19 -5.75 13.07
C CYS A 23 -12.91 -5.13 11.69
N PHE A 24 -13.83 -4.32 11.16
CA PHE A 24 -13.65 -3.67 9.87
C PHE A 24 -12.64 -2.52 9.93
N TYR A 25 -12.66 -1.72 10.99
CA TYR A 25 -11.82 -0.51 11.13
C TYR A 25 -10.51 -0.74 11.90
N THR A 26 -10.33 -1.88 12.56
CA THR A 26 -9.03 -2.25 13.13
C THR A 26 -7.95 -2.20 12.03
N PRO A 27 -6.92 -1.35 12.17
CA PRO A 27 -5.80 -1.32 11.24
C PRO A 27 -5.08 -2.66 11.22
N LYS A 28 -4.56 -3.04 10.05
CA LYS A 28 -3.73 -4.23 9.95
C LYS A 28 -2.31 -3.87 9.56
N GLU A 29 -1.37 -4.37 10.34
CA GLU A 29 0.06 -4.26 10.07
C GLU A 29 0.51 -5.38 9.14
N VAL A 30 1.32 -5.01 8.15
CA VAL A 30 1.95 -5.91 7.21
C VAL A 30 3.44 -5.61 7.23
N CYS A 31 4.18 -6.54 7.83
CA CYS A 31 5.64 -6.55 7.85
C CYS A 31 6.11 -7.70 6.96
N LEU A 32 6.73 -7.39 5.83
CA LEU A 32 7.10 -8.37 4.82
C LEU A 32 8.44 -8.01 4.21
N THR A 33 9.27 -9.02 4.00
CA THR A 33 10.51 -8.90 3.24
C THR A 33 10.43 -9.86 2.06
N VAL A 34 10.62 -9.36 0.85
CA VAL A 34 10.46 -10.13 -0.40
C VAL A 34 11.56 -9.84 -1.40
N PRO A 35 12.02 -10.86 -2.14
CA PRO A 35 12.93 -10.64 -3.25
C PRO A 35 12.20 -9.93 -4.38
N VAL A 36 12.90 -9.00 -5.02
CA VAL A 36 12.40 -8.25 -6.17
C VAL A 36 13.41 -8.34 -7.30
N CYS A 37 12.92 -8.39 -8.54
CA CYS A 37 13.76 -8.47 -9.72
C CYS A 37 13.29 -7.48 -10.79
N SER A 38 14.22 -6.80 -11.45
CA SER A 38 13.94 -6.00 -12.65
C SER A 38 13.85 -6.90 -13.89
N LEU A 39 13.32 -6.35 -14.99
CA LEU A 39 13.34 -7.05 -16.28
C LEU A 39 14.77 -7.25 -16.84
N SER A 40 15.72 -6.41 -16.42
CA SER A 40 17.15 -6.54 -16.75
C SER A 40 17.87 -7.61 -15.93
N GLY A 41 17.22 -8.21 -14.92
CA GLY A 41 17.81 -9.22 -14.04
C GLY A 41 18.51 -8.67 -12.80
N GLU A 42 18.39 -7.38 -12.51
CA GLU A 42 18.86 -6.80 -11.26
C GLU A 42 17.97 -7.30 -10.12
N THR A 43 18.60 -7.78 -9.05
CA THR A 43 17.88 -8.31 -7.88
C THR A 43 18.11 -7.42 -6.68
N ALA A 44 17.06 -7.27 -5.87
CA ALA A 44 17.11 -6.53 -4.62
C ALA A 44 16.15 -7.17 -3.61
N GLU A 45 16.18 -6.67 -2.38
CA GLU A 45 15.25 -7.06 -1.33
C GLU A 45 14.40 -5.86 -0.95
N LEU A 46 13.08 -6.03 -1.02
CA LEU A 46 12.10 -5.05 -0.60
C LEU A 46 11.55 -5.43 0.76
N SER A 47 11.77 -4.57 1.75
CA SER A 47 11.14 -4.67 3.06
C SER A 47 9.98 -3.69 3.15
N LEU A 48 8.79 -4.16 3.49
CA LEU A 48 7.59 -3.38 3.71
C LEU A 48 7.23 -3.45 5.19
N ASP A 49 7.02 -2.29 5.80
CA ASP A 49 6.49 -2.13 7.15
C ASP A 49 5.36 -1.11 7.06
N VAL A 50 4.17 -1.64 6.76
CA VAL A 50 3.03 -0.84 6.32
C VAL A 50 1.75 -1.21 7.07
N VAL A 51 0.90 -0.21 7.28
CA VAL A 51 -0.40 -0.33 7.93
C VAL A 51 -1.50 -0.11 6.91
N TRP A 52 -2.35 -1.11 6.76
CA TRP A 52 -3.56 -1.06 5.97
C TRP A 52 -4.74 -0.56 6.80
N ARG A 53 -5.37 0.53 6.35
CA ARG A 53 -6.57 1.10 6.97
C ARG A 53 -7.73 1.05 6.00
N ARG A 54 -8.74 0.25 6.34
CA ARG A 54 -9.98 0.15 5.57
C ARG A 54 -10.83 1.39 5.78
N ARG A 55 -11.47 1.84 4.70
CA ARG A 55 -12.44 2.93 4.72
C ARG A 55 -13.68 2.56 3.93
N LEU A 56 -14.84 2.93 4.46
CA LEU A 56 -16.13 2.56 3.87
C LEU A 56 -16.46 3.44 2.65
N PHE A 57 -16.26 4.76 2.77
CA PHE A 57 -16.66 5.77 1.78
C PHE A 57 -15.48 6.53 1.16
N SER A 58 -14.28 5.97 1.26
CA SER A 58 -13.08 6.52 0.61
C SER A 58 -12.12 5.38 0.31
N PRO A 59 -11.09 5.61 -0.52
CA PRO A 59 -10.10 4.59 -0.83
C PRO A 59 -9.44 4.07 0.45
N ASN A 60 -9.10 2.78 0.45
CA ASN A 60 -8.31 2.22 1.53
C ASN A 60 -6.96 2.93 1.57
N ARG A 61 -6.40 3.11 2.77
CA ARG A 61 -5.14 3.81 2.93
C ARG A 61 -4.06 2.83 3.36
N LEU A 62 -2.95 2.86 2.63
CA LEU A 62 -1.71 2.27 3.08
C LEU A 62 -0.80 3.40 3.60
N THR A 63 -0.24 3.20 4.79
CA THR A 63 0.69 4.13 5.46
C THR A 63 1.89 3.35 5.98
N GLY A 64 3.04 3.99 6.19
CA GLY A 64 4.23 3.31 6.71
C GLY A 64 5.44 3.54 5.83
N ARG A 65 6.33 2.55 5.76
CA ARG A 65 7.63 2.63 5.09
C ARG A 65 7.92 1.41 4.22
N ALA A 66 8.73 1.64 3.20
CA ALA A 66 9.33 0.61 2.38
C ALA A 66 10.84 0.82 2.37
N SER A 67 11.63 -0.25 2.38
CA SER A 67 13.08 -0.17 2.27
C SER A 67 13.55 -1.05 1.12
N LEU A 68 14.38 -0.50 0.25
CA LEU A 68 14.99 -1.19 -0.90
C LEU A 68 16.48 -0.85 -0.92
N SER A 69 17.34 -1.86 -1.02
CA SER A 69 18.79 -1.65 -1.17
C SER A 69 19.40 -0.72 -0.10
N GLY A 70 18.88 -0.77 1.13
CA GLY A 70 19.32 0.08 2.25
C GLY A 70 18.72 1.49 2.29
N GLN A 71 18.06 1.94 1.22
CA GLN A 71 17.31 3.19 1.22
C GLN A 71 15.91 2.96 1.81
N THR A 72 15.45 3.86 2.67
CA THR A 72 14.09 3.83 3.23
C THR A 72 13.26 4.95 2.64
N TYR A 73 12.03 4.60 2.30
CA TYR A 73 11.02 5.44 1.71
C TYR A 73 9.77 5.45 2.59
N TYR A 74 9.05 6.56 2.61
CA TYR A 74 7.87 6.75 3.44
C TYR A 74 6.63 7.03 2.61
N SER A 75 5.49 6.51 3.06
CA SER A 75 4.22 6.80 2.40
C SER A 75 3.89 8.29 2.40
N ARG A 76 3.53 8.82 1.23
CA ARG A 76 2.84 10.12 1.10
C ARG A 76 1.50 10.11 1.85
N GLY A 77 0.85 8.96 2.05
CA GLY A 77 -0.36 8.86 2.88
C GLY A 77 -0.12 9.16 4.37
N GLY A 78 1.14 9.23 4.78
CA GLY A 78 1.56 9.40 6.15
C GLY A 78 2.29 8.17 6.69
N TYR A 79 3.11 8.39 7.71
CA TYR A 79 3.93 7.37 8.34
C TYR A 79 4.15 7.70 9.82
N GLU A 80 4.43 6.67 10.61
CA GLU A 80 4.92 6.85 11.97
C GLU A 80 6.44 6.97 11.92
N ARG A 81 6.97 8.01 12.56
CA ARG A 81 8.41 8.24 12.66
C ARG A 81 9.03 7.28 13.70
N PRO A 82 10.34 7.02 13.64
CA PRO A 82 11.04 6.25 14.68
C PRO A 82 10.90 6.82 16.10
N ASP A 83 10.56 8.11 16.22
CA ASP A 83 10.29 8.79 17.50
C ASP A 83 8.82 8.64 17.99
N GLY A 84 7.99 7.85 17.29
CA GLY A 84 6.57 7.63 17.59
C GLY A 84 5.63 8.71 17.07
N THR A 85 6.12 9.74 16.38
CA THR A 85 5.28 10.80 15.83
C THR A 85 4.57 10.35 14.56
N LEU A 86 3.23 10.36 14.55
CA LEU A 86 2.44 10.09 13.36
C LEU A 86 2.34 11.35 12.48
N LYS A 87 2.89 11.29 11.27
CA LYS A 87 2.76 12.36 10.28
C LYS A 87 1.77 11.92 9.21
N ILE A 88 0.64 12.60 9.10
CA ILE A 88 -0.37 12.34 8.07
C ILE A 88 -0.34 13.49 7.07
N TYR A 89 -0.09 13.21 5.80
CA TYR A 89 -0.36 14.20 4.76
C TYR A 89 -1.82 14.04 4.31
N GLY A 90 -2.52 15.14 4.04
CA GLY A 90 -3.88 15.10 3.50
C GLY A 90 -3.92 14.33 2.18
N SER A 91 -5.03 13.64 1.89
CA SER A 91 -5.28 13.24 0.51
C SER A 91 -5.82 14.46 -0.23
N ASP A 92 -5.23 14.80 -1.36
CA ASP A 92 -5.69 15.91 -2.20
C ASP A 92 -7.05 15.60 -2.90
N THR A 93 -7.57 14.38 -2.74
CA THR A 93 -8.81 13.92 -3.37
C THR A 93 -10.06 14.34 -2.58
N GLY A 94 -11.01 14.96 -3.29
CA GLY A 94 -12.31 15.33 -2.73
C GLY A 94 -13.19 14.11 -2.39
N PHE A 95 -14.23 14.29 -1.57
CA PHE A 95 -15.10 13.19 -1.11
C PHE A 95 -15.68 12.34 -2.26
N PHE A 96 -16.29 12.97 -3.27
CA PHE A 96 -16.92 12.26 -4.39
C PHE A 96 -15.90 11.56 -5.29
N GLU A 97 -14.73 12.15 -5.49
CA GLU A 97 -13.64 11.54 -6.25
C GLU A 97 -13.10 10.29 -5.54
N GLY A 98 -12.89 10.38 -4.22
CA GLY A 98 -12.50 9.24 -3.40
C GLY A 98 -13.56 8.13 -3.40
N LEU A 99 -14.84 8.49 -3.39
CA LEU A 99 -15.94 7.53 -3.49
C LEU A 99 -15.93 6.84 -4.86
N GLY A 100 -15.74 7.60 -5.95
CA GLY A 100 -15.62 7.07 -7.30
C GLY A 100 -14.46 6.09 -7.43
N GLN A 101 -13.27 6.46 -6.93
CA GLN A 101 -12.10 5.57 -6.89
C GLN A 101 -12.37 4.29 -6.11
N LYS A 102 -13.01 4.38 -4.92
CA LYS A 102 -13.34 3.22 -4.08
C LYS A 102 -14.20 2.17 -4.80
N PHE A 103 -15.13 2.59 -5.64
CA PHE A 103 -16.07 1.71 -6.35
C PHE A 103 -15.75 1.52 -7.83
N SER A 104 -14.65 2.09 -8.32
CA SER A 104 -14.21 1.97 -9.72
C SER A 104 -13.86 0.54 -10.16
N GLY A 105 -13.65 -0.37 -9.20
CA GLY A 105 -13.15 -1.71 -9.48
C GLY A 105 -11.65 -1.77 -9.76
N ASN A 106 -10.95 -0.62 -9.83
CA ASN A 106 -9.49 -0.58 -9.95
C ASN A 106 -8.84 -1.26 -8.74
N ARG A 107 -7.98 -2.25 -9.00
CA ARG A 107 -7.28 -3.04 -7.98
C ARG A 107 -5.86 -2.56 -7.73
N LEU A 108 -5.42 -1.52 -8.45
CA LEU A 108 -4.13 -0.89 -8.26
C LEU A 108 -4.22 0.15 -7.15
N TYR A 109 -3.34 0.03 -6.16
CA TYR A 109 -3.23 0.98 -5.07
C TYR A 109 -1.88 1.70 -5.20
N PRO A 110 -1.86 2.90 -5.79
CA PRO A 110 -0.63 3.68 -5.88
C PRO A 110 -0.20 4.09 -4.48
N PHE A 111 1.03 3.71 -4.14
CA PHE A 111 1.68 4.05 -2.89
C PHE A 111 2.89 4.90 -3.22
N SER A 112 2.68 6.23 -3.22
CA SER A 112 3.78 7.17 -3.41
C SER A 112 4.71 7.10 -2.21
N LEU A 113 5.97 6.83 -2.51
CA LEU A 113 7.06 6.64 -1.60
C LEU A 113 7.98 7.86 -1.69
N LEU A 114 8.21 8.49 -0.55
CA LEU A 114 9.06 9.67 -0.41
C LEU A 114 10.39 9.25 0.19
N SER A 115 11.49 9.55 -0.49
CA SER A 115 12.83 9.40 0.08
C SER A 115 13.17 10.60 0.97
N GLU A 116 13.95 10.37 2.04
CA GLU A 116 14.50 11.42 2.91
C GLU A 116 16.02 11.45 2.77
N PRO A 117 16.59 12.33 1.92
CA PRO A 117 18.04 12.48 1.82
C PRO A 117 18.56 13.18 3.08
N GLY A 118 19.42 12.51 3.85
CA GLY A 118 20.22 13.14 4.92
C GLY A 118 19.44 13.84 6.03
N GLY A 119 18.18 13.45 6.29
CA GLY A 119 17.37 13.98 7.41
C GLY A 119 16.96 15.45 7.30
N THR A 120 17.08 16.07 6.12
CA THR A 120 16.67 17.48 5.92
C THR A 120 15.62 17.55 4.82
N PHE A 121 14.38 17.91 5.19
CA PHE A 121 13.30 18.30 4.26
C PHE A 121 13.77 19.51 3.42
N PRO A 122 13.56 19.54 2.09
CA PRO A 122 12.29 19.16 1.44
C PRO A 122 12.42 18.22 0.23
N PHE A 123 11.36 17.44 0.03
CA PHE A 123 11.01 16.56 -1.11
C PHE A 123 11.82 16.78 -2.40
N GLN A 124 12.48 15.72 -2.90
CA GLN A 124 13.08 15.76 -4.23
C GLN A 124 12.76 14.57 -5.15
N ILE A 125 12.33 13.42 -4.63
CA ILE A 125 12.11 12.24 -5.48
C ILE A 125 10.86 11.46 -5.03
N GLU A 126 9.84 11.43 -5.90
CA GLU A 126 8.66 10.56 -5.73
C GLU A 126 8.97 9.21 -6.39
N HIS A 127 8.96 8.14 -5.59
CA HIS A 127 8.97 6.76 -6.06
C HIS A 127 7.53 6.27 -6.07
N GLU A 128 7.17 5.38 -6.99
CA GLU A 128 5.83 4.81 -7.04
C GLU A 128 5.89 3.32 -6.79
N LEU A 129 5.33 2.87 -5.66
CA LEU A 129 5.04 1.47 -5.43
C LEU A 129 3.58 1.22 -5.80
N ILE A 130 3.37 0.45 -6.85
CA ILE A 130 2.06 -0.04 -7.24
C ILE A 130 1.89 -1.44 -6.65
N LEU A 131 0.90 -1.59 -5.79
CA LEU A 131 0.51 -2.88 -5.24
C LEU A 131 -0.65 -3.42 -6.05
N SER A 132 -0.52 -4.63 -6.60
CA SER A 132 -1.52 -5.31 -7.42
C SER A 132 -1.98 -6.62 -6.78
N GLU A 133 -3.16 -7.10 -7.20
CA GLU A 133 -3.81 -8.30 -6.67
C GLU A 133 -3.99 -8.34 -5.13
N ILE A 134 -4.68 -7.34 -4.59
CA ILE A 134 -5.10 -7.37 -3.18
C ILE A 134 -6.22 -8.40 -3.01
N SER A 135 -5.86 -9.64 -2.71
CA SER A 135 -6.81 -10.63 -2.19
C SER A 135 -6.91 -10.44 -0.68
N GLY A 136 -7.88 -9.65 -0.24
CA GLY A 136 -8.09 -9.36 1.18
C GLY A 136 -7.03 -8.43 1.76
N GLU A 137 -6.16 -8.96 2.63
CA GLU A 137 -5.16 -8.22 3.39
C GLU A 137 -3.74 -8.77 3.19
N SER A 138 -3.51 -9.36 2.01
CA SER A 138 -2.22 -9.90 1.57
C SER A 138 -1.95 -9.39 0.16
N PHE A 139 -0.74 -8.88 -0.07
CA PHE A 139 -0.26 -8.47 -1.39
C PHE A 139 0.33 -9.68 -2.09
N ARG A 140 -0.04 -9.92 -3.36
CA ARG A 140 0.48 -11.04 -4.15
C ARG A 140 1.47 -10.63 -5.22
N ARG A 141 1.36 -9.40 -5.73
CA ARG A 141 2.26 -8.83 -6.72
C ARG A 141 2.50 -7.35 -6.42
N PHE A 142 3.68 -6.88 -6.79
CA PHE A 142 4.02 -5.47 -6.70
C PHE A 142 4.91 -5.06 -7.87
N GLN A 143 4.81 -3.77 -8.19
CA GLN A 143 5.68 -3.06 -9.11
C GLN A 143 6.21 -1.84 -8.35
N LEU A 144 7.52 -1.67 -8.30
CA LEU A 144 8.18 -0.57 -7.65
C LEU A 144 9.02 0.20 -8.66
N ALA A 145 8.56 1.40 -9.01
CA ALA A 145 9.26 2.34 -9.87
C ALA A 145 10.20 3.20 -9.02
N CYS A 146 11.51 2.97 -9.14
CA CYS A 146 12.54 3.69 -8.39
C CYS A 146 13.20 4.77 -9.24
N THR A 147 12.71 6.00 -9.14
CA THR A 147 13.21 7.21 -9.83
C THR A 147 14.69 7.56 -9.56
N ASP A 148 15.32 7.00 -8.52
CA ASP A 148 16.70 7.24 -8.08
C ASP A 148 17.68 6.11 -8.43
N VAL A 149 17.18 4.95 -8.86
CA VAL A 149 18.02 3.81 -9.25
C VAL A 149 18.11 3.80 -10.79
N PRO A 150 19.23 4.25 -11.38
CA PRO A 150 19.39 4.22 -12.83
C PRO A 150 19.38 2.77 -13.32
N ALA A 151 18.53 2.49 -14.31
CA ALA A 151 18.47 1.17 -14.92
C ALA A 151 19.81 0.81 -15.58
N ALA A 152 20.27 -0.44 -15.43
CA ALA A 152 21.52 -0.89 -16.04
C ALA A 152 21.51 -0.81 -17.57
N ASP A 153 20.32 -0.78 -18.19
CA ASP A 153 20.13 -0.63 -19.64
C ASP A 153 20.12 0.83 -20.12
N GLY A 154 20.24 1.81 -19.20
CA GLY A 154 20.25 3.23 -19.52
C GLY A 154 18.87 3.82 -19.84
N SER A 155 17.77 3.09 -19.63
CA SER A 155 16.39 3.54 -19.88
C SER A 155 15.89 4.64 -18.92
N GLY A 156 16.70 4.99 -17.92
CA GLY A 156 16.46 6.08 -16.98
C GLY A 156 16.09 5.59 -15.58
N MET A 157 15.05 4.76 -15.44
CA MET A 157 14.52 4.32 -14.15
C MET A 157 14.45 2.81 -14.04
N THR A 158 14.94 2.25 -12.93
CA THR A 158 14.75 0.83 -12.64
C THR A 158 13.36 0.58 -12.08
N VAL A 159 12.66 -0.36 -12.69
CA VAL A 159 11.38 -0.87 -12.18
C VAL A 159 11.62 -2.30 -11.68
N PHE A 160 11.36 -2.51 -10.40
CA PHE A 160 11.44 -3.81 -9.76
C PHE A 160 10.05 -4.43 -9.67
N PHE A 161 9.97 -5.73 -9.88
CA PHE A 161 8.75 -6.53 -9.76
C PHE A 161 8.95 -7.59 -8.71
N GLY A 162 7.87 -7.98 -8.06
CA GLY A 162 7.94 -9.19 -7.24
C GLY A 162 6.64 -9.60 -6.56
N PRO A 163 6.71 -10.65 -5.72
CA PRO A 163 7.92 -11.38 -5.35
C PRO A 163 8.55 -12.10 -6.56
N ALA A 164 9.83 -11.83 -6.85
CA ALA A 164 10.56 -12.39 -7.99
C ALA A 164 12.06 -12.47 -7.69
N GLU A 165 12.65 -13.62 -7.98
CA GLU A 165 14.10 -13.88 -7.88
C GLU A 165 14.77 -13.82 -9.25
N THR A 166 13.99 -13.91 -10.34
CA THR A 166 14.52 -13.94 -11.71
C THR A 166 13.80 -12.96 -12.65
N ALA A 167 14.48 -12.58 -13.74
CA ALA A 167 13.90 -11.72 -14.77
C ALA A 167 12.65 -12.34 -15.43
N ALA A 168 12.61 -13.67 -15.58
CA ALA A 168 11.45 -14.38 -16.13
C ALA A 168 10.22 -14.29 -15.22
N GLU A 169 10.41 -14.34 -13.91
CA GLU A 169 9.33 -14.12 -12.93
C GLU A 169 8.86 -12.66 -12.93
N ALA A 170 9.81 -11.71 -13.02
CA ALA A 170 9.50 -10.29 -13.16
C ALA A 170 8.68 -10.00 -14.42
N GLU A 171 9.02 -10.61 -15.55
CA GLU A 171 8.31 -10.47 -16.83
C GLU A 171 6.89 -11.04 -16.74
N ALA A 172 6.71 -12.19 -16.09
CA ALA A 172 5.39 -12.77 -15.86
C ALA A 172 4.49 -11.85 -15.00
N ILE A 173 5.06 -11.21 -13.97
CA ILE A 173 4.36 -10.24 -13.13
C ILE A 173 4.00 -8.99 -13.93
N TRP A 174 4.93 -8.44 -14.70
CA TRP A 174 4.70 -7.28 -15.55
C TRP A 174 3.58 -7.53 -16.57
N ALA A 175 3.63 -8.66 -17.28
CA ALA A 175 2.59 -9.06 -18.23
C ALA A 175 1.21 -9.17 -17.57
N ALA A 176 1.16 -9.73 -16.35
CA ALA A 176 -0.09 -9.85 -15.62
C ALA A 176 -0.65 -8.49 -15.16
N ILE A 177 0.21 -7.54 -14.80
CA ILE A 177 -0.20 -6.17 -14.42
C ILE A 177 -0.71 -5.37 -15.64
N GLN A 178 -0.13 -5.58 -16.84
CA GLN A 178 -0.56 -4.91 -18.08
C GLN A 178 -1.84 -5.50 -18.67
N GLY A 179 -2.18 -6.75 -18.33
CA GLY A 179 -3.36 -7.45 -18.83
C GLY A 179 -4.64 -7.23 -18.03
N ASP A 180 -4.55 -6.60 -16.84
CA ASP A 180 -5.65 -6.27 -15.92
C ASP A 180 -6.16 -4.83 -16.12
#